data_AF-A0A9E6B8N1-F1
#
_entry.id   AF-A0A9E6B8N1-F1
#
_cell.length_a   1.000
_cell.length_b   1.000
_cell.length_c   1.000
_cell.angle_alpha   90.00
_cell.angle_beta   90.00
_cell.angle_gamma   90.00
#
_symmetry.space_group_name_H-M   'P 1'
#
loop_
_entity.id
_entity.type
_entity.pdbx_description
1 polymer ?
#
loop_
_entity_poly.entity_id
_entity_poly.type
_entity_poly.pdbx_seq_one_letter_code
_entity_poly.pdbx_strand_id
1 'polypeptide(L)'
;MSTRLKRLVSLSTALVLLFAAGAALDPLQRMREEYDLTNQPVEGLTPQLALATQVLGWGRGLIIDVIWIRMEALKMDDRYFELVQLADWACKLAPRFAPVWDIQSWNLAYNVSCRMSKLPDRWPWVWAGVELLRDQGIPQNPYSAMLYDRLAMLFYHKMGEQTDNANMFYKRSLGLLMHEIIGGEGTAEQLETLAKAPATREELLADSDVQRFHQECMVHGFDIVDGFFEFYKQTASVPRPIFEIVNRDYNLFAIRKTAAFARARRLREEMKMDVRLMLELREQYGPFDWRSPYPHAVYWATVGVRKLDELEARTVSKFESFGKEVPKPYEEGEGDLREGEGLYEFQRVTLERIIYASMQSLVTHGRVLFDTRGVLQLEVGPDYRFADATLPLYRKMIEERGSRFATGATEGLKNFLTRGLMEFYYTGDVRKSQAYFAMLKKDYPDEVRNRTYDAYRRAAMDYALQDKTTQEARRLVWVYLIRSLVALGLGNYNESAALEQQARDFATQWNEAEDNDGSPRMTVRFDRVRETAVVDVLTGRAGVSRTVYMGILRELRAQKSDAVDQILKNLQEAQVSLPTPEEVDDELKEYRY
;
A
#
# COMPACT_ATOMS: atom_id res chain seq x y z
N MET A 1 36.13 67.19 -0.68
CA MET A 1 34.75 66.64 -0.49
C MET A 1 34.50 66.49 1.00
N SER A 2 33.48 67.15 1.58
CA SER A 2 33.22 67.10 3.03
C SER A 2 32.74 65.71 3.47
N THR A 3 32.99 65.31 4.72
CA THR A 3 32.58 64.01 5.27
C THR A 3 31.06 63.78 5.17
N ARG A 4 30.27 64.86 5.26
CA ARG A 4 28.81 64.82 5.05
C ARG A 4 28.44 64.47 3.60
N LEU A 5 29.12 65.09 2.64
CA LEU A 5 28.88 64.81 1.22
C LEU A 5 29.24 63.37 0.84
N LYS A 6 30.33 62.82 1.40
CA LYS A 6 30.71 61.40 1.20
C LYS A 6 29.62 60.45 1.71
N ARG A 7 29.13 60.67 2.94
CA ARG A 7 28.04 59.86 3.52
C ARG A 7 26.76 59.95 2.71
N LEU A 8 26.41 61.14 2.24
CA LEU A 8 25.18 61.38 1.47
C LEU A 8 25.26 60.68 0.11
N VAL A 9 26.38 60.79 -0.59
CA VAL A 9 26.63 60.05 -1.84
C VAL A 9 26.57 58.54 -1.61
N SER A 10 27.27 58.00 -0.59
CA SER A 10 27.22 56.56 -0.29
C SER A 10 25.81 56.07 0.03
N LEU A 11 25.02 56.85 0.79
CA LEU A 11 23.64 56.50 1.13
C LEU A 11 22.73 56.53 -0.10
N SER A 12 22.85 57.56 -0.93
CA SER A 12 22.11 57.68 -2.19
C SER A 12 22.47 56.55 -3.15
N THR A 13 23.75 56.21 -3.30
CA THR A 13 24.20 55.08 -4.11
C THR A 13 23.63 53.77 -3.57
N ALA A 14 23.65 53.54 -2.26
CA ALA A 14 23.06 52.34 -1.67
C ALA A 14 21.55 52.24 -1.94
N LEU A 15 20.81 53.34 -1.81
CA LEU A 15 19.37 53.38 -2.11
C LEU A 15 19.08 53.13 -3.59
N VAL A 16 19.87 53.70 -4.50
CA VAL A 16 19.74 53.46 -5.95
C VAL A 16 20.02 51.99 -6.27
N LEU A 17 21.06 51.40 -5.69
CA LEU A 17 21.39 49.98 -5.89
C LEU A 17 20.29 49.06 -5.34
N LEU A 18 19.73 49.38 -4.16
CA LEU A 18 18.60 48.63 -3.58
C LEU A 18 17.34 48.73 -4.44
N PHE A 19 17.01 49.93 -4.95
CA PHE A 19 15.87 50.13 -5.83
C PHE A 19 16.07 49.41 -7.18
N ALA A 20 17.26 49.50 -7.77
CA ALA A 20 17.59 48.80 -9.01
C ALA A 20 17.51 47.27 -8.84
N ALA A 21 18.02 46.75 -7.71
CA ALA A 21 17.90 45.33 -7.37
C ALA A 21 16.43 44.91 -7.20
N GLY A 22 15.63 45.73 -6.51
CA GLY A 22 14.19 45.51 -6.35
C GLY A 22 13.44 45.51 -7.67
N ALA A 23 13.70 46.49 -8.54
CA ALA A 23 13.08 46.60 -9.86
C ALA A 23 13.45 45.43 -10.81
N ALA A 24 14.61 44.80 -10.60
CA ALA A 24 15.03 43.62 -11.35
C ALA A 24 14.36 42.31 -10.88
N LEU A 25 13.70 42.28 -9.71
CA LEU A 25 13.09 41.06 -9.18
C LEU A 25 11.92 40.58 -10.02
N ASP A 26 10.97 41.45 -10.39
CA ASP A 26 9.77 41.03 -11.12
C ASP A 26 10.09 40.42 -12.49
N PRO A 27 10.95 41.03 -13.35
CA PRO A 27 11.33 40.41 -14.61
C PRO A 27 12.04 39.06 -14.42
N LEU A 28 12.94 38.96 -13.42
CA LEU A 28 13.63 37.72 -13.12
C LEU A 28 12.68 36.63 -12.60
N GLN A 29 11.67 36.99 -11.80
CA GLN A 29 10.63 36.06 -11.35
C GLN A 29 9.79 35.57 -12.52
N ARG A 30 9.34 36.46 -13.42
CA ARG A 30 8.61 36.05 -14.63
C ARG A 30 9.44 35.13 -15.52
N MET A 31 10.72 35.44 -15.73
CA MET A 31 11.63 34.56 -16.49
C MET A 31 11.79 33.20 -15.79
N ARG A 32 11.83 33.15 -14.46
CA ARG A 32 11.90 31.87 -13.73
C ARG A 32 10.64 31.03 -13.92
N GLU A 33 9.47 31.67 -13.99
CA GLU A 33 8.20 31.00 -14.25
C GLU A 33 8.10 30.55 -15.71
N GLU A 34 8.36 31.47 -16.64
CA GLU A 34 8.35 31.23 -18.10
C GLU A 34 9.31 30.10 -18.49
N TYR A 35 10.53 30.11 -17.96
CA TYR A 35 11.54 29.12 -18.27
C TYR A 35 11.55 27.94 -17.29
N ASP A 36 10.60 27.85 -16.36
CA ASP A 36 10.51 26.77 -15.39
C ASP A 36 11.87 26.49 -14.71
N LEU A 37 12.56 27.55 -14.26
CA LEU A 37 13.92 27.50 -13.70
C LEU A 37 13.92 27.28 -12.17
N THR A 38 12.76 26.92 -11.61
CA THR A 38 12.53 26.56 -10.19
C THR A 38 13.13 27.52 -9.16
N ASN A 39 12.30 28.42 -8.64
CA ASN A 39 12.44 29.06 -7.32
C ASN A 39 11.19 29.91 -6.99
N GLN A 40 9.98 29.39 -7.23
CA GLN A 40 8.80 30.04 -6.68
C GLN A 40 8.83 29.94 -5.14
N PRO A 41 8.35 30.97 -4.42
CA PRO A 41 8.21 30.90 -2.97
C PRO A 41 7.47 29.62 -2.58
N VAL A 42 7.91 28.97 -1.51
CA VAL A 42 7.20 27.79 -1.00
C VAL A 42 5.84 28.26 -0.49
N GLU A 43 4.78 27.85 -1.18
CA GLU A 43 3.41 28.13 -0.74
C GLU A 43 3.12 27.40 0.57
N GLY A 44 2.40 28.06 1.49
CA GLY A 44 2.00 27.47 2.76
C GLY A 44 3.05 27.49 3.88
N LEU A 45 4.22 28.12 3.70
CA LEU A 45 5.11 28.40 4.84
C LEU A 45 4.48 29.43 5.77
N THR A 46 4.65 29.24 7.09
CA THR A 46 4.36 30.31 8.04
C THR A 46 5.24 31.53 7.70
N PRO A 47 4.76 32.77 7.93
CA PRO A 47 5.56 33.97 7.67
C PRO A 47 6.94 33.94 8.35
N GLN A 48 7.03 33.30 9.51
CA GLN A 48 8.29 33.13 10.25
C GLN A 48 9.26 32.17 9.55
N LEU A 49 8.75 31.10 8.95
CA LEU A 49 9.57 30.12 8.25
C LEU A 49 9.97 30.62 6.85
N ALA A 50 9.08 31.34 6.16
CA ALA A 50 9.42 32.10 4.96
C ALA A 50 10.51 33.14 5.26
N LEU A 51 10.38 33.88 6.36
CA LEU A 51 11.40 34.82 6.83
C LEU A 51 12.70 34.11 7.20
N ALA A 52 12.67 33.01 7.95
CA ALA A 52 13.86 32.25 8.30
C ALA A 52 14.58 31.73 7.04
N THR A 53 13.85 31.13 6.11
CA THR A 53 14.44 30.61 4.86
C THR A 53 14.98 31.71 3.95
N GLN A 54 14.39 32.90 3.94
CA GLN A 54 14.83 34.04 3.11
C GLN A 54 15.95 34.86 3.77
N VAL A 55 15.87 35.10 5.08
CA VAL A 55 16.84 35.90 5.86
C VAL A 55 18.15 35.15 6.04
N LEU A 56 18.09 33.83 6.22
CA LEU A 56 19.30 33.04 6.42
C LEU A 56 20.17 32.98 5.16
N GLY A 57 19.61 33.17 3.96
CA GLY A 57 20.36 33.20 2.70
C GLY A 57 21.35 32.02 2.60
N TRP A 58 22.65 32.33 2.57
CA TRP A 58 23.74 31.34 2.57
C TRP A 58 23.88 30.54 3.89
N GLY A 59 23.50 31.12 5.03
CA GLY A 59 23.58 30.49 6.36
C GLY A 59 22.59 29.34 6.56
N ARG A 60 21.57 29.24 5.71
CA ARG A 60 20.59 28.13 5.70
C ARG A 60 21.27 26.78 5.51
N GLY A 61 22.27 26.70 4.61
CA GLY A 61 23.03 25.47 4.37
C GLY A 61 23.78 25.00 5.62
N LEU A 62 24.48 25.92 6.29
CA LEU A 62 25.22 25.61 7.52
C LEU A 62 24.31 25.12 8.66
N ILE A 63 23.11 25.70 8.79
CA ILE A 63 22.13 25.25 9.79
C ILE A 63 21.65 23.84 9.47
N ILE A 64 21.39 23.54 8.20
CA ILE A 64 21.02 22.19 7.75
C ILE A 64 22.15 21.20 8.07
N ASP A 65 23.41 21.55 7.83
CA ASP A 65 24.57 20.69 8.16
C ASP A 65 24.66 20.43 9.67
N VAL A 66 24.49 21.46 10.50
CA VAL A 66 24.48 21.32 11.96
C VAL A 66 23.32 20.43 12.43
N ILE A 67 22.13 20.60 11.84
CA ILE A 67 20.97 19.75 12.11
C ILE A 67 21.29 18.30 11.75
N TRP A 68 21.87 18.04 10.57
CA TRP A 68 22.25 16.70 10.14
C TRP A 68 23.27 16.04 11.07
N ILE A 69 24.34 16.74 11.43
CA ILE A 69 25.36 16.23 12.37
C ILE A 69 24.72 15.85 13.71
N ARG A 70 23.84 16.72 14.22
CA ARG A 70 23.15 16.46 15.49
C ARG A 70 22.15 15.31 15.38
N MET A 71 21.45 15.18 14.27
CA MET A 71 20.52 14.08 14.03
C MET A 71 21.26 12.73 13.95
N GLU A 72 22.41 12.67 13.29
CA GLU A 72 23.20 11.44 13.23
C GLU A 72 23.75 11.06 14.62
N ALA A 73 24.18 12.05 15.43
CA ALA A 73 24.57 11.80 16.82
C ALA A 73 23.38 11.24 17.65
N LEU A 74 22.19 11.86 17.56
CA LEU A 74 21.00 11.37 18.26
C LEU A 74 20.57 9.96 17.82
N LYS A 75 20.77 9.64 16.54
CA LYS A 75 20.50 8.30 16.00
C LYS A 75 21.45 7.25 16.57
N MET A 76 22.73 7.58 16.74
CA MET A 76 23.74 6.70 17.36
C MET A 76 23.49 6.52 18.87
N ASP A 77 22.92 7.53 19.52
CA ASP A 77 22.56 7.53 20.95
C ASP A 77 21.16 6.95 21.24
N ASP A 78 20.45 6.43 20.24
CA ASP A 78 19.07 5.92 20.33
C ASP A 78 18.03 6.97 20.80
N ARG A 79 18.32 8.26 20.68
CA ARG A 79 17.46 9.39 21.09
C ARG A 79 16.50 9.82 19.99
N TYR A 80 15.68 8.87 19.54
CA TYR A 80 14.79 9.01 18.39
C TYR A 80 13.72 10.11 18.53
N PHE A 81 13.16 10.33 19.72
CA PHE A 81 12.16 11.39 19.91
C PHE A 81 12.72 12.81 19.70
N GLU A 82 13.98 13.03 20.07
CA GLU A 82 14.66 14.30 19.82
C GLU A 82 15.08 14.44 18.36
N LEU A 83 15.47 13.33 17.72
CA LEU A 83 15.77 13.29 16.29
C LEU A 83 14.56 13.76 15.48
N VAL A 84 13.35 13.32 15.82
CA VAL A 84 12.11 13.70 15.12
C VAL A 84 11.84 15.20 15.21
N GLN A 85 12.18 15.86 16.31
CA GLN A 85 12.02 17.32 16.43
C GLN A 85 12.97 18.06 15.47
N LEU A 86 14.20 17.57 15.30
CA LEU A 86 15.15 18.13 14.35
C LEU A 86 14.80 17.81 12.90
N ALA A 87 14.22 16.63 12.65
CA ALA A 87 13.75 16.20 11.34
C ALA A 87 12.72 17.17 10.74
N ASP A 88 11.76 17.63 11.56
CA ASP A 88 10.78 18.63 11.16
C ASP A 88 11.44 19.95 10.70
N TRP A 89 12.44 20.42 11.46
CA TRP A 89 13.23 21.60 11.06
C TRP A 89 14.01 21.36 9.77
N ALA A 90 14.61 20.18 9.58
CA ALA A 90 15.33 19.84 8.36
C ALA A 90 14.40 19.92 7.13
N CYS A 91 13.21 19.33 7.21
CA CYS A 91 12.19 19.37 6.16
C CYS A 91 11.73 20.81 5.86
N LYS A 92 11.44 21.60 6.89
CA LYS A 92 11.04 23.01 6.79
C LYS A 92 12.14 23.91 6.22
N LEU A 93 13.40 23.59 6.54
CA LEU A 93 14.57 24.28 6.02
C LEU A 93 15.01 23.75 4.66
N ALA A 94 14.53 22.62 4.16
CA ALA A 94 14.92 22.09 2.84
C ALA A 94 13.73 21.50 2.05
N PRO A 95 12.61 22.23 1.89
CA PRO A 95 11.37 21.63 1.40
C PRO A 95 11.44 21.12 -0.04
N ARG A 96 12.29 21.70 -0.90
CA ARG A 96 12.49 21.26 -2.30
C ARG A 96 13.64 20.26 -2.47
N PHE A 97 14.24 19.79 -1.38
CA PHE A 97 15.28 18.78 -1.41
C PHE A 97 14.69 17.42 -1.05
N ALA A 98 14.12 16.73 -2.04
CA ALA A 98 13.46 15.43 -1.85
C ALA A 98 14.19 14.46 -0.88
N PRO A 99 15.53 14.31 -0.89
CA PRO A 99 16.20 13.38 0.02
C PRO A 99 15.97 13.64 1.51
N VAL A 100 15.72 14.89 1.92
CA VAL A 100 15.39 15.17 3.34
C VAL A 100 14.10 14.46 3.74
N TRP A 101 13.07 14.53 2.90
CA TRP A 101 11.78 13.91 3.16
C TRP A 101 11.88 12.38 3.14
N ASP A 102 12.63 11.83 2.18
CA ASP A 102 12.90 10.39 2.09
C ASP A 102 13.52 9.87 3.38
N ILE A 103 14.65 10.47 3.80
CA ILE A 103 15.40 10.02 4.98
C ILE A 103 14.56 10.19 6.25
N GLN A 104 13.81 11.28 6.39
CA GLN A 104 12.97 11.49 7.57
C GLN A 104 11.79 10.52 7.62
N SER A 105 11.17 10.21 6.48
CA SER A 105 10.13 9.18 6.43
C SER A 105 10.69 7.80 6.81
N TRP A 106 11.91 7.50 6.35
CA TRP A 106 12.61 6.28 6.72
C TRP A 106 12.93 6.24 8.21
N ASN A 107 13.40 7.33 8.78
CA ASN A 107 13.67 7.42 10.21
C ASN A 107 12.42 7.11 11.02
N LEU A 108 11.28 7.74 10.71
CA LEU A 108 10.00 7.47 11.38
C LEU A 108 9.58 6.01 11.21
N ALA A 109 9.48 5.55 9.95
CA ALA A 109 8.86 4.28 9.66
C ALA A 109 9.76 3.07 9.94
N TYR A 110 11.08 3.16 9.78
CA TYR A 110 11.99 2.03 9.95
C TYR A 110 12.82 2.11 11.22
N ASN A 111 13.35 3.28 11.56
CA ASN A 111 14.29 3.40 12.67
C ASN A 111 13.58 3.60 14.01
N VAL A 112 12.63 4.54 14.09
CA VAL A 112 11.89 4.87 15.32
C VAL A 112 10.89 3.77 15.65
N SER A 113 10.07 3.35 14.67
CA SER A 113 9.01 2.36 14.92
C SER A 113 9.56 1.05 15.50
N CYS A 114 10.70 0.55 15.01
CA CYS A 114 11.29 -0.71 15.47
C CYS A 114 11.84 -0.64 16.91
N ARG A 115 11.97 0.56 17.49
CA ARG A 115 12.38 0.75 18.89
C ARG A 115 11.22 0.70 19.88
N MET A 116 9.97 0.77 19.41
CA MET A 116 8.83 0.67 20.31
C MET A 116 8.59 -0.79 20.69
N SER A 117 8.38 -1.05 21.97
CA SER A 117 8.18 -2.41 22.50
C SER A 117 6.78 -2.94 22.24
N LYS A 118 5.75 -2.08 22.29
CA LYS A 118 4.37 -2.45 21.99
C LYS A 118 4.05 -2.18 20.52
N LEU A 119 3.28 -3.08 19.91
CA LEU A 119 2.91 -2.96 18.50
C LEU A 119 2.06 -1.71 18.21
N PRO A 120 1.04 -1.35 19.03
CA PRO A 120 0.30 -0.10 18.86
C PRO A 120 1.17 1.14 18.87
N ASP A 121 2.24 1.15 19.65
CA ASP A 121 3.15 2.30 19.69
C ASP A 121 3.97 2.41 18.40
N ARG A 122 4.15 1.31 17.64
CA ARG A 122 4.84 1.31 16.34
C ARG A 122 4.02 1.96 15.23
N TRP A 123 2.71 1.68 15.18
CA TRP A 123 1.85 2.09 14.05
C TRP A 123 1.83 3.59 13.79
N PRO A 124 1.67 4.47 14.80
CA PRO A 124 1.74 5.92 14.60
C PRO A 124 3.03 6.38 13.92
N TRP A 125 4.17 5.75 14.19
CA TRP A 125 5.44 6.09 13.54
C TRP A 125 5.51 5.64 12.08
N VAL A 126 5.00 4.44 11.79
CA VAL A 126 4.92 3.95 10.40
C VAL A 126 3.98 4.83 9.58
N TRP A 127 2.81 5.15 10.14
CA TRP A 127 1.82 6.00 9.50
C TRP A 127 2.32 7.45 9.36
N ALA A 128 3.01 8.01 10.36
CA ALA A 128 3.64 9.33 10.26
C ALA A 128 4.68 9.40 9.13
N GLY A 129 5.39 8.30 8.83
CA GLY A 129 6.27 8.22 7.67
C GLY A 129 5.50 8.32 6.33
N VAL A 130 4.33 7.68 6.24
CA VAL A 130 3.41 7.79 5.09
C VAL A 130 2.89 9.21 4.96
N GLU A 131 2.38 9.81 6.03
CA GLU A 131 1.85 11.17 6.05
C GLU A 131 2.92 12.21 5.71
N LEU A 132 4.14 12.06 6.24
CA LEU A 132 5.25 12.97 5.95
C LEU A 132 5.54 13.04 4.43
N LEU A 133 5.55 11.90 3.74
CA LEU A 133 5.76 11.89 2.29
C LEU A 133 4.52 12.36 1.54
N ARG A 134 3.37 11.74 1.81
CA ARG A 134 2.13 11.93 1.06
C ARG A 134 1.58 13.35 1.22
N ASP A 135 1.60 13.88 2.43
CA ASP A 135 0.92 15.13 2.77
C ASP A 135 1.87 16.34 2.75
N GLN A 136 3.18 16.13 2.82
CA GLN A 136 4.16 17.22 2.89
C GLN A 136 5.26 17.12 1.83
N GLY A 137 6.00 16.00 1.78
CA GLY A 137 7.16 15.86 0.89
C GLY A 137 6.82 15.89 -0.60
N ILE A 138 5.85 15.08 -1.03
CA ILE A 138 5.40 14.97 -2.43
C ILE A 138 4.76 16.28 -2.91
N PRO A 139 3.86 16.95 -2.18
CA PRO A 139 3.35 18.27 -2.57
C PRO A 139 4.45 19.30 -2.84
N GLN A 140 5.57 19.24 -2.10
CA GLN A 140 6.71 20.13 -2.29
C GLN A 140 7.66 19.68 -3.42
N ASN A 141 7.61 18.40 -3.81
CA ASN A 141 8.47 17.77 -4.82
C ASN A 141 7.66 16.84 -5.74
N PRO A 142 6.66 17.35 -6.47
CA PRO A 142 5.62 16.53 -7.12
C PRO A 142 6.14 15.63 -8.25
N TYR A 143 7.35 15.90 -8.76
CA TYR A 143 8.02 15.15 -9.83
C TYR A 143 9.18 14.28 -9.33
N SER A 144 9.38 14.18 -8.01
CA SER A 144 10.43 13.34 -7.46
C SER A 144 10.00 11.87 -7.41
N ALA A 145 10.43 11.09 -8.42
CA ALA A 145 10.19 9.65 -8.46
C ALA A 145 10.64 8.92 -7.17
N MET A 146 11.72 9.39 -6.54
CA MET A 146 12.22 8.86 -5.27
C MET A 146 11.19 8.93 -4.13
N LEU A 147 10.39 10.00 -4.04
CA LEU A 147 9.39 10.10 -2.97
C LEU A 147 8.20 9.15 -3.20
N TYR A 148 7.79 8.97 -4.46
CA TYR A 148 6.77 7.98 -4.81
C TYR A 148 7.27 6.55 -4.60
N ASP A 149 8.53 6.27 -4.97
CA ASP A 149 9.21 5.01 -4.70
C ASP A 149 9.19 4.69 -3.20
N ARG A 150 9.63 5.64 -2.36
CA ARG A 150 9.62 5.44 -0.90
C ARG A 150 8.23 5.23 -0.35
N LEU A 151 7.26 6.04 -0.76
CA LEU A 151 5.87 5.91 -0.31
C LEU A 151 5.30 4.54 -0.69
N ALA A 152 5.53 4.10 -1.93
CA ALA A 152 5.12 2.78 -2.38
C ALA A 152 5.88 1.66 -1.63
N MET A 153 7.17 1.83 -1.30
CA MET A 153 7.95 0.91 -0.47
C MET A 153 7.48 0.83 0.99
N LEU A 154 6.90 1.91 1.55
CA LEU A 154 6.28 1.83 2.88
C LEU A 154 5.08 0.87 2.87
N PHE A 155 4.23 0.94 1.84
CA PHE A 155 3.14 -0.01 1.68
C PHE A 155 3.64 -1.41 1.33
N TYR A 156 4.46 -1.53 0.29
CA TYR A 156 4.97 -2.81 -0.21
C TYR A 156 5.86 -3.51 0.82
N HIS A 157 6.99 -2.91 1.19
CA HIS A 157 8.02 -3.59 1.98
C HIS A 157 7.78 -3.49 3.49
N LYS A 158 7.45 -2.31 4.02
CA LYS A 158 7.29 -2.14 5.48
C LYS A 158 6.00 -2.77 6.01
N MET A 159 4.88 -2.60 5.32
CA MET A 159 3.59 -3.14 5.73
C MET A 159 3.29 -4.50 5.07
N GLY A 160 3.53 -4.62 3.76
CA GLY A 160 3.21 -5.81 2.97
C GLY A 160 4.18 -6.98 3.18
N GLU A 161 5.47 -6.75 3.02
CA GLU A 161 6.45 -7.84 3.12
C GLU A 161 6.70 -8.31 4.56
N GLN A 162 7.36 -9.46 4.67
CA GLN A 162 7.54 -10.17 5.94
C GLN A 162 8.86 -9.86 6.64
N THR A 163 9.62 -8.90 6.13
CA THR A 163 10.92 -8.54 6.70
C THR A 163 10.78 -7.95 8.10
N ASP A 164 9.73 -7.15 8.34
CA ASP A 164 9.40 -6.60 9.65
C ASP A 164 8.54 -7.56 10.48
N ASN A 165 8.90 -7.81 11.74
CA ASN A 165 8.14 -8.72 12.62
C ASN A 165 6.74 -8.21 13.00
N ALA A 166 6.49 -6.91 12.89
CA ALA A 166 5.20 -6.27 13.13
C ALA A 166 4.35 -6.11 11.85
N ASN A 167 4.79 -6.63 10.70
CA ASN A 167 4.11 -6.44 9.42
C ASN A 167 2.61 -6.81 9.46
N MET A 168 2.24 -7.87 10.18
CA MET A 168 0.85 -8.32 10.28
C MET A 168 -0.02 -7.29 11.03
N PHE A 169 0.53 -6.68 12.08
CA PHE A 169 -0.14 -5.59 12.79
C PHE A 169 -0.39 -4.40 11.87
N TYR A 170 0.60 -4.04 11.04
CA TYR A 170 0.47 -2.93 10.10
C TYR A 170 -0.57 -3.23 9.01
N LYS A 171 -0.58 -4.45 8.45
CA LYS A 171 -1.63 -4.89 7.51
C LYS A 171 -3.02 -4.78 8.10
N ARG A 172 -3.21 -5.26 9.34
CA ARG A 172 -4.50 -5.18 10.02
C ARG A 172 -4.90 -3.74 10.30
N SER A 173 -3.97 -2.91 10.77
CA SER A 173 -4.22 -1.49 11.05
C SER A 173 -4.66 -0.74 9.79
N LEU A 174 -3.92 -0.92 8.69
CA LEU A 174 -4.30 -0.37 7.39
C LEU A 174 -5.64 -0.94 6.91
N GLY A 175 -5.84 -2.25 7.04
CA GLY A 175 -7.05 -2.92 6.59
C GLY A 175 -8.30 -2.46 7.31
N LEU A 176 -8.22 -2.23 8.63
CA LEU A 176 -9.30 -1.67 9.44
C LEU A 176 -9.57 -0.20 9.06
N LEU A 177 -8.51 0.60 8.89
CA LEU A 177 -8.63 1.99 8.41
C LEU A 177 -9.34 2.07 7.06
N MET A 178 -8.91 1.26 6.09
CA MET A 178 -9.48 1.24 4.75
C MET A 178 -10.88 0.63 4.73
N HIS A 179 -11.16 -0.36 5.58
CA HIS A 179 -12.50 -0.89 5.76
C HIS A 179 -13.45 0.17 6.32
N GLU A 180 -13.00 0.93 7.33
CA GLU A 180 -13.75 2.06 7.87
C GLU A 180 -14.02 3.11 6.80
N ILE A 181 -13.01 3.51 6.02
CA ILE A 181 -13.14 4.55 4.99
C ILE A 181 -14.04 4.07 3.84
N ILE A 182 -13.78 2.91 3.25
CA ILE A 182 -14.49 2.45 2.04
C ILE A 182 -15.83 1.79 2.38
N GLY A 183 -15.93 1.13 3.53
CA GLY A 183 -17.10 0.34 3.93
C GLY A 183 -17.04 -1.09 3.40
N GLY A 184 -15.84 -1.62 3.18
CA GLY A 184 -15.64 -2.94 2.57
C GLY A 184 -14.26 -3.11 1.96
N GLU A 185 -14.18 -3.95 0.94
CA GLU A 185 -12.96 -4.22 0.16
C GLU A 185 -12.69 -3.17 -0.93
N GLY A 186 -13.68 -2.37 -1.30
CA GLY A 186 -13.60 -1.47 -2.45
C GLY A 186 -13.94 -2.17 -3.75
N THR A 187 -15.10 -2.83 -3.79
CA THR A 187 -15.64 -3.43 -5.01
C THR A 187 -15.85 -2.37 -6.10
N ALA A 188 -16.04 -2.81 -7.34
CA ALA A 188 -16.39 -1.93 -8.46
C ALA A 188 -17.59 -1.03 -8.12
N GLU A 189 -18.64 -1.61 -7.56
CA GLU A 189 -19.86 -0.90 -7.16
C GLU A 189 -19.62 0.12 -6.06
N GLN A 190 -18.83 -0.24 -5.04
CA GLN A 190 -18.46 0.67 -3.96
C GLN A 190 -17.68 1.86 -4.51
N LEU A 191 -16.62 1.60 -5.28
CA LEU A 191 -15.77 2.66 -5.83
C LEU A 191 -16.54 3.53 -6.85
N GLU A 192 -17.43 2.97 -7.66
CA GLU A 192 -18.31 3.74 -8.55
C GLU A 192 -19.25 4.67 -7.76
N THR A 193 -19.78 4.19 -6.64
CA THR A 193 -20.60 5.00 -5.74
C THR A 193 -19.78 6.16 -5.16
N LEU A 194 -18.56 5.89 -4.69
CA LEU A 194 -17.67 6.91 -4.15
C LEU A 194 -17.19 7.91 -5.22
N ALA A 195 -16.94 7.45 -6.45
CA ALA A 195 -16.51 8.29 -7.57
C ALA A 195 -17.62 9.22 -8.08
N LYS A 196 -18.89 8.90 -7.82
CA LYS A 196 -20.07 9.73 -8.13
C LYS A 196 -20.51 10.60 -6.96
N ALA A 197 -19.91 10.44 -5.79
CA ALA A 197 -20.27 11.22 -4.61
C ALA A 197 -19.92 12.71 -4.84
N PRO A 198 -20.71 13.64 -4.27
CA PRO A 198 -20.43 15.07 -4.34
C PRO A 198 -18.99 15.41 -3.91
N ALA A 199 -18.39 16.42 -4.53
CA ALA A 199 -17.04 16.85 -4.21
C ALA A 199 -17.03 17.72 -2.94
N THR A 200 -18.06 18.55 -2.78
CA THR A 200 -18.17 19.53 -1.70
C THR A 200 -19.42 19.33 -0.85
N ARG A 201 -19.41 19.92 0.35
CA ARG A 201 -20.55 19.91 1.27
C ARG A 201 -21.75 20.66 0.67
N GLU A 202 -21.48 21.73 -0.06
CA GLU A 202 -22.47 22.53 -0.76
C GLU A 202 -23.18 21.73 -1.84
N GLU A 203 -22.44 20.97 -2.66
CA GLU A 203 -23.02 20.08 -3.68
C GLU A 203 -23.86 18.96 -3.06
N LEU A 204 -23.44 18.42 -1.92
CA LEU A 204 -24.21 17.41 -1.20
C LEU A 204 -25.54 17.99 -0.69
N LEU A 205 -25.50 19.16 -0.05
CA LEU A 205 -26.67 19.81 0.56
C LEU A 205 -27.60 20.50 -0.45
N ALA A 206 -27.20 20.58 -1.72
CA ALA A 206 -28.08 21.00 -2.81
C ALA A 206 -29.18 19.96 -3.12
N ASP A 207 -29.00 18.70 -2.70
CA ASP A 207 -30.02 17.66 -2.79
C ASP A 207 -31.10 17.85 -1.71
N SER A 208 -32.37 17.95 -2.11
CA SER A 208 -33.46 18.28 -1.18
C SER A 208 -33.73 17.20 -0.13
N ASP A 209 -33.52 15.91 -0.45
CA ASP A 209 -33.68 14.84 0.52
C ASP A 209 -32.55 14.84 1.54
N VAL A 210 -31.31 15.08 1.09
CA VAL A 210 -30.16 15.21 1.99
C VAL A 210 -30.27 16.46 2.86
N GLN A 211 -30.72 17.59 2.30
CA GLN A 211 -30.93 18.82 3.05
C GLN A 211 -31.98 18.64 4.16
N ARG A 212 -33.13 18.02 3.84
CA ARG A 212 -34.17 17.70 4.83
C ARG A 212 -33.63 16.82 5.94
N PHE A 213 -32.96 15.72 5.56
CA PHE A 213 -32.36 14.78 6.52
C PHE A 213 -31.31 15.46 7.41
N HIS A 214 -30.44 16.30 6.85
CA HIS A 214 -29.46 17.08 7.60
C HIS A 214 -30.14 18.00 8.62
N GLN A 215 -31.20 18.71 8.23
CA GLN A 215 -31.96 19.56 9.15
C GLN A 215 -32.66 18.78 10.26
N GLU A 216 -33.23 17.60 9.97
CA GLU A 216 -33.79 16.71 11.00
C GLU A 216 -32.74 16.34 12.06
N CYS A 217 -31.52 16.02 11.64
CA CYS A 217 -30.40 15.73 12.56
C CYS A 217 -29.94 16.98 13.33
N MET A 218 -29.86 18.14 12.68
CA MET A 218 -29.43 19.40 13.29
C MET A 218 -30.37 19.89 14.39
N VAL A 219 -31.67 19.61 14.32
CA VAL A 219 -32.64 19.89 15.41
C VAL A 219 -32.23 19.21 16.72
N HIS A 220 -31.53 18.07 16.63
CA HIS A 220 -30.99 17.36 17.79
C HIS A 220 -29.51 17.70 18.08
N GLY A 221 -28.97 18.74 17.45
CA GLY A 221 -27.61 19.23 17.69
C GLY A 221 -26.51 18.39 17.06
N PHE A 222 -26.81 17.56 16.05
CA PHE A 222 -25.84 16.70 15.40
C PHE A 222 -25.73 16.97 13.90
N ASP A 223 -24.54 17.40 13.45
CA ASP A 223 -24.25 17.50 12.01
C ASP A 223 -23.90 16.12 11.46
N ILE A 224 -24.87 15.44 10.85
CA ILE A 224 -24.67 14.10 10.28
C ILE A 224 -23.73 14.08 9.07
N VAL A 225 -23.51 15.20 8.39
CA VAL A 225 -22.63 15.27 7.22
C VAL A 225 -21.17 15.24 7.66
N ASP A 226 -20.80 16.05 8.65
CA ASP A 226 -19.44 16.07 9.20
C ASP A 226 -19.23 14.97 10.26
N GLY A 227 -20.28 14.64 11.03
CA GLY A 227 -20.28 13.62 12.10
C GLY A 227 -20.61 12.20 11.63
N PHE A 228 -20.63 11.91 10.32
CA PHE A 228 -21.01 10.58 9.81
C PHE A 228 -20.23 9.43 10.47
N PHE A 229 -18.91 9.58 10.66
CA PHE A 229 -18.09 8.54 11.28
C PHE A 229 -18.28 8.39 12.79
N GLU A 230 -18.67 9.48 13.48
CA GLU A 230 -19.10 9.40 14.89
C GLU A 230 -20.39 8.57 15.00
N PHE A 231 -21.36 8.86 14.12
CA PHE A 231 -22.59 8.07 13.99
C PHE A 231 -22.29 6.60 13.67
N TYR A 232 -21.45 6.34 12.66
CA TYR A 232 -21.08 4.99 12.23
C TYR A 232 -20.42 4.17 13.36
N LYS A 233 -19.55 4.81 14.14
CA LYS A 233 -18.88 4.20 15.31
C LYS A 233 -19.76 4.13 16.55
N GLN A 234 -20.97 4.68 16.49
CA GLN A 234 -21.91 4.74 17.62
C GLN A 234 -21.28 5.38 18.86
N THR A 235 -20.53 6.47 18.67
CA THR A 235 -19.87 7.17 19.79
C THR A 235 -20.89 7.76 20.75
N ALA A 236 -20.50 7.91 22.02
CA ALA A 236 -21.38 8.51 23.05
C ALA A 236 -21.76 9.99 22.75
N SER A 237 -21.06 10.66 21.82
CA SER A 237 -21.39 12.00 21.33
C SER A 237 -22.65 12.04 20.48
N VAL A 238 -23.09 10.90 19.92
CA VAL A 238 -24.25 10.82 19.01
C VAL A 238 -25.55 10.81 19.82
N PRO A 239 -26.43 11.82 19.65
CA PRO A 239 -27.71 11.84 20.36
C PRO A 239 -28.60 10.65 19.97
N ARG A 240 -29.25 10.01 20.95
CA ARG A 240 -30.15 8.86 20.72
C ARG A 240 -31.19 9.07 19.60
N PRO A 241 -31.84 10.25 19.46
CA PRO A 241 -32.80 10.48 18.38
C PRO A 241 -32.22 10.32 16.97
N ILE A 242 -30.90 10.49 16.78
CA ILE A 242 -30.25 10.34 15.46
C ILE A 242 -30.40 8.90 14.94
N PHE A 243 -30.29 7.89 15.80
CA PHE A 243 -30.46 6.49 15.40
C PHE A 243 -31.88 6.20 14.92
N GLU A 244 -32.89 6.86 15.50
CA GLU A 244 -34.28 6.73 15.04
C GLU A 244 -34.49 7.44 13.71
N ILE A 245 -33.94 8.65 13.53
CA ILE A 245 -34.05 9.45 12.30
C ILE A 245 -33.41 8.72 11.12
N VAL A 246 -32.23 8.14 11.30
CA VAL A 246 -31.50 7.43 10.24
C VAL A 246 -32.24 6.17 9.78
N ASN A 247 -32.89 5.46 10.70
CA ASN A 247 -33.60 4.21 10.40
C ASN A 247 -34.99 4.42 9.77
N ARG A 248 -35.42 5.65 9.50
CA ARG A 248 -36.68 5.92 8.79
C ARG A 248 -36.51 5.60 7.30
N ASP A 249 -37.45 4.87 6.71
CA ASP A 249 -37.39 4.42 5.31
C ASP A 249 -37.14 5.57 4.32
N TYR A 250 -37.77 6.72 4.55
CA TYR A 250 -37.65 7.90 3.69
C TYR A 250 -36.30 8.64 3.84
N ASN A 251 -35.47 8.27 4.82
CA ASN A 251 -34.12 8.80 5.01
C ASN A 251 -33.02 7.85 4.49
N LEU A 252 -33.37 6.62 4.05
CA LEU A 252 -32.40 5.64 3.56
C LEU A 252 -31.60 6.14 2.35
N PHE A 253 -32.23 6.88 1.44
CA PHE A 253 -31.54 7.49 0.31
C PHE A 253 -30.53 8.55 0.78
N ALA A 254 -30.98 9.46 1.65
CA ALA A 254 -30.19 10.56 2.16
C ALA A 254 -28.95 10.06 2.93
N ILE A 255 -29.11 9.10 3.86
CA ILE A 255 -27.98 8.55 4.63
C ILE A 255 -26.99 7.79 3.73
N ARG A 256 -27.44 7.06 2.70
CA ARG A 256 -26.54 6.40 1.74
C ARG A 256 -25.71 7.42 0.96
N LYS A 257 -26.32 8.52 0.53
CA LYS A 257 -25.63 9.61 -0.18
C LYS A 257 -24.66 10.36 0.74
N THR A 258 -25.05 10.65 1.99
CA THR A 258 -24.16 11.22 3.02
C THR A 258 -23.00 10.30 3.34
N ALA A 259 -23.24 8.98 3.48
CA ALA A 259 -22.19 7.99 3.69
C ALA A 259 -21.20 7.99 2.52
N ALA A 260 -21.69 7.94 1.27
CA ALA A 260 -20.83 7.97 0.09
C ALA A 260 -19.97 9.25 0.05
N PHE A 261 -20.55 10.41 0.35
CA PHE A 261 -19.81 11.67 0.47
C PHE A 261 -18.73 11.62 1.54
N ALA A 262 -19.08 11.25 2.78
CA ALA A 262 -18.14 11.23 3.90
C ALA A 262 -16.96 10.27 3.64
N ARG A 263 -17.25 9.10 3.08
CA ARG A 263 -16.25 8.09 2.69
C ARG A 263 -15.34 8.58 1.57
N ALA A 264 -15.92 9.13 0.50
CA ALA A 264 -15.15 9.67 -0.63
C ALA A 264 -14.29 10.88 -0.21
N ARG A 265 -14.81 11.73 0.68
CA ARG A 265 -14.07 12.85 1.28
C ARG A 265 -12.84 12.36 2.03
N ARG A 266 -12.95 11.34 2.90
CA ARG A 266 -11.78 10.78 3.59
C ARG A 266 -10.76 10.14 2.65
N LEU A 267 -11.20 9.46 1.58
CA LEU A 267 -10.26 8.97 0.54
C LEU A 267 -9.48 10.13 -0.10
N ARG A 268 -10.14 11.23 -0.46
CA ARG A 268 -9.50 12.38 -1.11
C ARG A 268 -8.64 13.19 -0.14
N GLU A 269 -9.13 13.45 1.06
CA GLU A 269 -8.54 14.40 2.01
C GLU A 269 -7.54 13.75 2.96
N GLU A 270 -7.82 12.54 3.45
CA GLU A 270 -6.92 11.82 4.35
C GLU A 270 -6.00 10.91 3.56
N MET A 271 -6.54 10.03 2.71
CA MET A 271 -5.71 9.06 1.97
C MET A 271 -5.01 9.66 0.74
N LYS A 272 -5.41 10.86 0.30
CA LYS A 272 -4.94 11.52 -0.94
C LYS A 272 -5.06 10.64 -2.18
N MET A 273 -6.09 9.79 -2.21
CA MET A 273 -6.33 8.84 -3.30
C MET A 273 -7.49 9.32 -4.19
N ASP A 274 -7.29 9.21 -5.50
CA ASP A 274 -8.30 9.40 -6.52
C ASP A 274 -9.04 8.08 -6.76
N VAL A 275 -10.34 8.08 -6.47
CA VAL A 275 -11.22 6.92 -6.64
C VAL A 275 -11.30 6.48 -8.11
N ARG A 276 -11.15 7.40 -9.08
CA ARG A 276 -11.14 7.06 -10.51
C ARG A 276 -9.90 6.26 -10.88
N LEU A 277 -8.73 6.64 -10.36
CA LEU A 277 -7.51 5.85 -10.52
C LEU A 277 -7.62 4.51 -9.80
N MET A 278 -8.26 4.46 -8.62
CA MET A 278 -8.54 3.17 -7.96
C MET A 278 -9.40 2.24 -8.84
N LEU A 279 -10.42 2.78 -9.52
CA LEU A 279 -11.25 2.02 -10.47
C LEU A 279 -10.42 1.53 -11.66
N GLU A 280 -9.63 2.42 -12.28
CA GLU A 280 -8.77 2.12 -13.43
C GLU A 280 -7.79 0.98 -13.12
N LEU A 281 -7.07 1.07 -12.00
CA LEU A 281 -6.09 0.04 -11.62
C LEU A 281 -6.75 -1.33 -11.38
N ARG A 282 -7.97 -1.32 -10.84
CA ARG A 282 -8.72 -2.54 -10.59
C ARG A 282 -9.24 -3.18 -11.89
N GLU A 283 -9.55 -2.37 -12.91
CA GLU A 283 -9.86 -2.86 -14.25
C GLU A 283 -8.61 -3.42 -14.94
N GLN A 284 -7.47 -2.76 -14.77
CA GLN A 284 -6.21 -3.15 -15.37
C GLN A 284 -5.63 -4.44 -14.76
N TYR A 285 -5.63 -4.55 -13.44
CA TYR A 285 -4.89 -5.59 -12.72
C TYR A 285 -5.78 -6.66 -12.07
N GLY A 286 -7.06 -6.38 -11.88
CA GLY A 286 -8.02 -7.30 -11.25
C GLY A 286 -8.61 -6.76 -9.95
N PRO A 287 -9.44 -7.56 -9.27
CA PRO A 287 -10.31 -7.10 -8.18
C PRO A 287 -9.54 -6.86 -6.87
N PHE A 288 -8.81 -5.74 -6.80
CA PHE A 288 -8.09 -5.33 -5.59
C PHE A 288 -9.00 -5.25 -4.37
N ASP A 289 -8.51 -5.84 -3.27
CA ASP A 289 -9.00 -5.55 -1.93
C ASP A 289 -8.13 -4.42 -1.34
N TRP A 290 -8.69 -3.21 -1.31
CA TRP A 290 -7.98 -1.99 -0.88
C TRP A 290 -7.66 -1.96 0.62
N ARG A 291 -8.05 -2.97 1.38
CA ARG A 291 -7.60 -3.21 2.76
C ARG A 291 -6.21 -3.84 2.81
N SER A 292 -5.77 -4.47 1.72
CA SER A 292 -4.41 -4.98 1.57
C SER A 292 -3.44 -3.83 1.29
N PRO A 293 -2.17 -3.86 1.73
CA PRO A 293 -1.20 -2.81 1.40
C PRO A 293 -0.73 -2.81 -0.06
N TYR A 294 -0.75 -3.96 -0.74
CA TYR A 294 -0.21 -4.07 -2.10
C TYR A 294 -0.89 -3.17 -3.14
N PRO A 295 -2.24 -3.03 -3.17
CA PRO A 295 -2.91 -2.06 -4.04
C PRO A 295 -2.46 -0.62 -3.80
N HIS A 296 -2.09 -0.24 -2.57
CA HIS A 296 -1.57 1.10 -2.27
C HIS A 296 -0.16 1.30 -2.85
N ALA A 297 0.69 0.28 -2.76
CA ALA A 297 2.00 0.32 -3.39
C ALA A 297 1.89 0.44 -4.91
N VAL A 298 1.00 -0.35 -5.53
CA VAL A 298 0.69 -0.23 -6.97
C VAL A 298 0.19 1.18 -7.29
N TYR A 299 -0.77 1.70 -6.54
CA TYR A 299 -1.34 3.03 -6.73
C TYR A 299 -0.26 4.12 -6.73
N TRP A 300 0.56 4.20 -5.67
CA TRP A 300 1.55 5.27 -5.54
C TRP A 300 2.72 5.12 -6.52
N ALA A 301 3.12 3.89 -6.84
CA ALA A 301 4.10 3.65 -7.90
C ALA A 301 3.57 4.08 -9.27
N THR A 302 2.30 3.79 -9.60
CA THR A 302 1.67 4.25 -10.84
C THR A 302 1.57 5.77 -10.90
N VAL A 303 1.20 6.44 -9.80
CA VAL A 303 1.22 7.92 -9.75
C VAL A 303 2.63 8.45 -9.99
N GLY A 304 3.65 7.82 -9.40
CA GLY A 304 5.05 8.16 -9.63
C GLY A 304 5.47 8.05 -11.10
N VAL A 305 5.07 6.96 -11.78
CA VAL A 305 5.35 6.76 -13.21
C VAL A 305 4.72 7.86 -14.05
N ARG A 306 3.44 8.19 -13.80
CA ARG A 306 2.73 9.26 -14.52
C ARG A 306 3.39 10.62 -14.32
N LYS A 307 3.82 10.93 -13.08
CA LYS A 307 4.54 12.17 -12.81
C LYS A 307 5.89 12.22 -13.49
N LEU A 308 6.58 11.09 -13.57
CA LEU A 308 7.84 11.00 -14.31
C LEU A 308 7.64 11.21 -15.81
N ASP A 309 6.57 10.66 -16.39
CA ASP A 309 6.18 10.91 -17.79
C ASP A 309 5.88 12.39 -18.05
N GLU A 310 5.11 13.03 -17.16
CA GLU A 310 4.86 14.47 -17.23
C GLU A 310 6.17 15.28 -17.17
N LEU A 311 7.10 14.90 -16.29
CA LEU A 311 8.40 15.57 -16.16
C LEU A 311 9.25 15.41 -17.42
N GLU A 312 9.28 14.21 -17.99
CA GLU A 312 10.02 13.90 -19.21
C GLU A 312 9.51 14.72 -20.39
N ALA A 313 8.19 14.72 -20.62
CA ALA A 313 7.56 15.51 -21.68
C ALA A 313 7.82 17.01 -21.53
N ARG A 314 7.73 17.54 -20.30
CA ARG A 314 8.07 18.94 -19.99
C ARG A 314 9.54 19.24 -20.29
N THR A 315 10.44 18.35 -19.90
CA THR A 315 11.88 18.52 -20.10
C THR A 315 12.21 18.53 -21.59
N VAL A 316 11.68 17.59 -22.37
CA VAL A 316 11.86 17.53 -23.83
C VAL A 316 11.37 18.81 -24.49
N SER A 317 10.13 19.23 -24.22
CA SER A 317 9.54 20.46 -24.78
C SER A 317 10.37 21.70 -24.44
N LYS A 318 10.95 21.76 -23.24
CA LYS A 318 11.84 22.84 -22.82
C LYS A 318 13.11 22.89 -23.65
N PHE A 319 13.81 21.77 -23.84
CA PHE A 319 15.03 21.72 -24.66
C PHE A 319 14.73 22.13 -26.12
N GLU A 320 13.63 21.63 -26.68
CA GLU A 320 13.17 21.99 -28.04
C GLU A 320 12.92 23.49 -28.18
N SER A 321 12.29 24.12 -27.17
CA SER A 321 12.03 25.58 -27.18
C SER A 321 13.30 26.43 -27.24
N PHE A 322 14.41 25.94 -26.72
CA PHE A 322 15.72 26.60 -26.78
C PHE A 322 16.55 26.20 -28.02
N GLY A 323 16.00 25.37 -28.91
CA GLY A 323 16.73 24.81 -30.04
C GLY A 323 17.92 23.97 -29.60
N LYS A 324 17.82 23.31 -28.43
CA LYS A 324 18.86 22.47 -27.86
C LYS A 324 18.49 21.01 -28.04
N GLU A 325 19.50 20.17 -28.28
CA GLU A 325 19.32 18.73 -28.25
C GLU A 325 18.97 18.28 -26.83
N VAL A 326 18.03 17.35 -26.73
CA VAL A 326 17.71 16.68 -25.47
C VAL A 326 18.94 15.88 -25.04
N PRO A 327 19.41 16.03 -23.78
CA PRO A 327 20.54 15.25 -23.29
C PRO A 327 20.27 13.77 -23.48
N LYS A 328 21.26 13.02 -23.95
CA LYS A 328 21.18 11.55 -23.85
C LYS A 328 21.25 11.15 -22.38
N PRO A 329 20.53 10.11 -21.94
CA PRO A 329 20.67 9.59 -20.58
C PRO A 329 22.16 9.31 -20.33
N TYR A 330 22.72 9.89 -19.28
CA TYR A 330 24.13 9.73 -18.92
C TYR A 330 24.25 9.00 -17.59
N GLU A 331 25.00 7.90 -17.55
CA GLU A 331 25.65 7.40 -16.33
C GLU A 331 27.10 6.98 -16.64
N GLU A 332 28.02 7.32 -15.74
CA GLU A 332 29.37 6.77 -15.70
C GLU A 332 29.32 5.29 -15.31
N GLY A 333 29.84 4.42 -16.16
CA GLY A 333 30.03 3.00 -15.86
C GLY A 333 29.42 2.08 -16.91
N GLU A 334 30.27 1.27 -17.54
CA GLU A 334 29.96 0.37 -18.65
C GLU A 334 28.70 -0.49 -18.43
N GLY A 335 27.67 -0.19 -19.22
CA GLY A 335 26.54 -1.05 -19.49
C GLY A 335 25.80 -0.44 -20.69
N ASP A 336 25.67 -1.20 -21.78
CA ASP A 336 25.08 -0.76 -23.05
C ASP A 336 23.78 0.05 -22.83
N LEU A 337 23.87 1.38 -22.90
CA LEU A 337 22.72 2.24 -23.07
C LEU A 337 22.12 1.90 -24.43
N ARG A 338 20.85 1.46 -24.49
CA ARG A 338 20.19 1.30 -25.78
C ARG A 338 20.00 2.66 -26.43
N GLU A 339 20.17 2.69 -27.75
CA GLU A 339 19.66 3.77 -28.58
C GLU A 339 18.13 3.83 -28.40
N GLY A 340 17.61 4.92 -27.82
CA GLY A 340 16.17 5.10 -27.57
C GLY A 340 15.69 5.02 -26.12
N GLU A 341 16.58 4.88 -25.12
CA GLU A 341 16.19 5.02 -23.70
C GLU A 341 15.79 6.45 -23.34
N GLY A 342 14.71 6.60 -22.57
CA GLY A 342 14.22 7.89 -22.08
C GLY A 342 15.13 8.50 -20.99
N LEU A 343 14.97 9.81 -20.74
CA LEU A 343 15.75 10.59 -19.78
C LEU A 343 15.73 10.02 -18.35
N TYR A 344 14.62 9.37 -17.97
CA TYR A 344 14.37 8.90 -16.60
C TYR A 344 14.07 7.40 -16.52
N GLU A 345 14.64 6.62 -17.44
CA GLU A 345 14.31 5.20 -17.59
C GLU A 345 14.63 4.38 -16.33
N PHE A 346 15.72 4.68 -15.62
CA PHE A 346 16.07 3.98 -14.38
C PHE A 346 15.02 4.18 -13.28
N GLN A 347 14.57 5.41 -13.06
CA GLN A 347 13.55 5.73 -12.06
C GLN A 347 12.20 5.11 -12.43
N ARG A 348 11.87 5.11 -13.73
CA ARG A 348 10.67 4.46 -14.26
C ARG A 348 10.67 2.96 -13.99
N VAL A 349 11.77 2.29 -14.32
CA VAL A 349 11.96 0.87 -14.03
C VAL A 349 11.83 0.62 -12.53
N THR A 350 12.44 1.45 -11.69
CA THR A 350 12.35 1.28 -10.22
C THR A 350 10.90 1.31 -9.72
N LEU A 351 10.08 2.26 -10.19
CA LEU A 351 8.66 2.33 -9.83
C LEU A 351 7.85 1.16 -10.40
N GLU A 352 8.06 0.80 -11.66
CA GLU A 352 7.41 -0.38 -12.27
C GLU A 352 7.81 -1.68 -11.57
N ARG A 353 9.02 -1.73 -10.99
CA ARG A 353 9.47 -2.87 -10.19
C ARG A 353 8.61 -3.10 -8.96
N ILE A 354 8.19 -2.02 -8.30
CA ILE A 354 7.27 -2.11 -7.16
C ILE A 354 5.90 -2.61 -7.60
N ILE A 355 5.41 -2.19 -8.77
CA ILE A 355 4.11 -2.65 -9.31
C ILE A 355 4.13 -4.16 -9.53
N TYR A 356 5.11 -4.69 -10.28
CA TYR A 356 5.15 -6.14 -10.53
C TYR A 356 5.39 -6.92 -9.24
N ALA A 357 6.27 -6.43 -8.33
CA ALA A 357 6.57 -7.13 -7.08
C ALA A 357 5.36 -7.17 -6.14
N SER A 358 4.56 -6.10 -6.11
CA SER A 358 3.30 -6.05 -5.37
C SER A 358 2.28 -7.04 -5.96
N MET A 359 2.20 -7.15 -7.28
CA MET A 359 1.33 -8.12 -7.97
C MET A 359 1.76 -9.57 -7.72
N GLN A 360 3.06 -9.85 -7.74
CA GLN A 360 3.62 -11.14 -7.33
C GLN A 360 3.24 -11.47 -5.89
N SER A 361 3.36 -10.48 -4.99
CA SER A 361 3.06 -10.64 -3.56
C SER A 361 1.57 -10.84 -3.29
N LEU A 362 0.70 -10.27 -4.13
CA LEU A 362 -0.73 -10.54 -4.07
C LEU A 362 -1.05 -12.02 -4.32
N VAL A 363 -0.33 -12.64 -5.25
CA VAL A 363 -0.51 -14.06 -5.61
C VAL A 363 0.00 -14.99 -4.51
N THR A 364 0.96 -14.55 -3.69
CA THR A 364 1.54 -15.38 -2.62
C THR A 364 0.87 -15.18 -1.27
N HIS A 365 0.54 -13.94 -0.91
CA HIS A 365 0.03 -13.55 0.41
C HIS A 365 -0.75 -12.22 0.38
N GLY A 366 -1.51 -11.98 -0.70
CA GLY A 366 -2.29 -10.75 -0.88
C GLY A 366 -3.65 -10.72 -0.20
N ARG A 367 -4.19 -11.89 0.16
CA ARG A 367 -5.58 -12.04 0.59
C ARG A 367 -5.73 -11.65 2.04
N VAL A 368 -6.68 -10.76 2.32
CA VAL A 368 -7.07 -10.39 3.68
C VAL A 368 -8.12 -11.37 4.20
N LEU A 369 -7.86 -12.01 5.34
CA LEU A 369 -8.70 -13.06 5.91
C LEU A 369 -9.56 -12.56 7.06
N PHE A 370 -10.64 -13.29 7.34
CA PHE A 370 -11.56 -13.05 8.46
C PHE A 370 -11.63 -14.31 9.31
N ASP A 371 -11.78 -14.15 10.62
CA ASP A 371 -12.01 -15.28 11.52
C ASP A 371 -13.48 -15.71 11.47
N THR A 372 -13.78 -16.80 12.17
CA THR A 372 -15.15 -17.30 12.35
C THR A 372 -16.08 -16.32 13.08
N ARG A 373 -15.53 -15.27 13.70
CA ARG A 373 -16.26 -14.18 14.38
C ARG A 373 -16.47 -12.97 13.46
N GLY A 374 -15.98 -13.00 12.21
CA GLY A 374 -16.07 -11.87 11.29
C GLY A 374 -15.06 -10.75 11.59
N VAL A 375 -14.04 -11.02 12.39
CA VAL A 375 -12.97 -10.06 12.68
C VAL A 375 -11.87 -10.20 11.62
N LEU A 376 -11.37 -9.07 11.12
CA LEU A 376 -10.23 -9.02 10.21
C LEU A 376 -9.03 -9.75 10.84
N GLN A 377 -8.69 -10.92 10.32
CA GLN A 377 -7.56 -11.70 10.77
C GLN A 377 -6.26 -11.15 10.24
N LEU A 378 -5.21 -11.51 10.97
CA LEU A 378 -3.83 -11.24 10.61
C LEU A 378 -3.31 -12.21 9.56
N GLU A 379 -3.99 -13.33 9.32
CA GLU A 379 -3.55 -14.30 8.33
C GLU A 379 -3.73 -13.74 6.91
N VAL A 380 -2.77 -14.07 6.05
CA VAL A 380 -2.83 -13.73 4.62
C VAL A 380 -2.66 -14.98 3.77
N GLY A 381 -3.48 -15.08 2.73
CA GLY A 381 -3.48 -16.20 1.80
C GLY A 381 -3.09 -15.78 0.37
N PRO A 382 -2.76 -16.74 -0.49
CA PRO A 382 -2.54 -16.47 -1.91
C PRO A 382 -3.83 -16.00 -2.59
N ASP A 383 -3.75 -14.98 -3.45
CA ASP A 383 -4.86 -14.55 -4.29
C ASP A 383 -4.57 -14.81 -5.78
N TYR A 384 -4.89 -16.03 -6.21
CA TYR A 384 -4.63 -16.50 -7.57
C TYR A 384 -5.42 -15.76 -8.66
N ARG A 385 -6.39 -14.90 -8.31
CA ARG A 385 -7.09 -14.06 -9.29
C ARG A 385 -6.12 -13.10 -9.99
N PHE A 386 -5.03 -12.72 -9.33
CA PHE A 386 -4.00 -11.83 -9.87
C PHE A 386 -2.90 -12.57 -10.66
N ALA A 387 -2.91 -13.90 -10.69
CA ALA A 387 -1.82 -14.68 -11.25
C ALA A 387 -1.59 -14.36 -12.74
N ASP A 388 -2.67 -14.34 -13.53
CA ASP A 388 -2.57 -14.08 -14.96
C ASP A 388 -2.30 -12.61 -15.26
N ALA A 389 -2.84 -11.70 -14.45
CA ALA A 389 -2.58 -10.25 -14.57
C ALA A 389 -1.13 -9.88 -14.25
N THR A 390 -0.41 -10.73 -13.50
CA THR A 390 1.01 -10.54 -13.20
C THR A 390 1.92 -10.88 -14.39
N LEU A 391 1.53 -11.83 -15.25
CA LEU A 391 2.37 -12.32 -16.34
C LEU A 391 2.75 -11.22 -17.36
N PRO A 392 1.83 -10.35 -17.84
CA PRO A 392 2.18 -9.25 -18.74
C PRO A 392 3.18 -8.26 -18.13
N LEU A 393 3.19 -8.08 -16.80
CA LEU A 393 4.11 -7.16 -16.14
C LEU A 393 5.55 -7.66 -16.21
N TYR A 394 5.77 -8.96 -16.03
CA TYR A 394 7.08 -9.56 -16.27
C TYR A 394 7.50 -9.41 -17.73
N ARG A 395 6.61 -9.72 -18.68
CA ARG A 395 6.91 -9.62 -20.11
C ARG A 395 7.28 -8.19 -20.51
N LYS A 396 6.51 -7.20 -20.04
CA LYS A 396 6.82 -5.78 -20.23
C LYS A 396 8.25 -5.45 -19.77
N MET A 397 8.61 -5.87 -18.55
CA MET A 397 9.95 -5.62 -18.00
C MET A 397 11.06 -6.34 -18.79
N ILE A 398 10.79 -7.52 -19.34
CA ILE A 398 11.77 -8.31 -20.12
C ILE A 398 11.93 -7.76 -21.55
N GLU A 399 10.81 -7.42 -22.19
CA GLU A 399 10.75 -7.07 -23.61
C GLU A 399 11.05 -5.58 -23.85
N GLU A 400 10.52 -4.70 -22.99
CA GLU A 400 10.57 -3.25 -23.19
C GLU A 400 11.73 -2.58 -22.42
N ARG A 401 12.16 -3.13 -21.28
CA ARG A 401 13.07 -2.45 -20.34
C ARG A 401 14.51 -2.98 -20.35
N GLY A 402 15.19 -2.92 -21.51
CA GLY A 402 16.66 -3.13 -21.65
C GLY A 402 17.24 -4.48 -21.16
N SER A 403 18.42 -4.87 -21.63
CA SER A 403 19.05 -6.14 -21.18
C SER A 403 19.42 -6.12 -19.69
N ARG A 404 19.81 -4.94 -19.17
CA ARG A 404 20.21 -4.71 -17.77
C ARG A 404 19.14 -5.14 -16.75
N PHE A 405 17.85 -4.96 -17.08
CA PHE A 405 16.75 -5.27 -16.16
C PHE A 405 16.04 -6.58 -16.49
N ALA A 406 16.18 -7.06 -17.73
CA ALA A 406 15.55 -8.28 -18.23
C ALA A 406 16.00 -9.56 -17.49
N THR A 407 17.27 -9.68 -17.07
CA THR A 407 17.77 -10.90 -16.41
C THR A 407 17.02 -11.20 -15.12
N GLY A 408 16.90 -10.21 -14.21
CA GLY A 408 16.20 -10.40 -12.94
C GLY A 408 14.70 -10.68 -13.13
N ALA A 409 14.07 -9.99 -14.09
CA ALA A 409 12.66 -10.21 -14.42
C ALA A 409 12.43 -11.59 -15.06
N THR A 410 13.39 -12.08 -15.86
CA THR A 410 13.35 -13.41 -16.49
C THR A 410 13.41 -14.52 -15.45
N GLU A 411 14.35 -14.45 -14.51
CA GLU A 411 14.44 -15.41 -13.40
C GLU A 411 13.20 -15.33 -12.50
N GLY A 412 12.71 -14.12 -12.23
CA GLY A 412 11.45 -13.91 -11.53
C GLY A 412 10.26 -14.60 -12.21
N LEU A 413 10.13 -14.46 -13.54
CA LEU A 413 9.05 -15.08 -14.31
C LEU A 413 9.14 -16.60 -14.31
N LYS A 414 10.34 -17.18 -14.47
CA LYS A 414 10.55 -18.63 -14.37
C LYS A 414 10.08 -19.16 -13.01
N ASN A 415 10.52 -18.53 -11.94
CA ASN A 415 10.12 -18.89 -10.57
C ASN A 415 8.61 -18.73 -10.35
N PHE A 416 8.03 -17.66 -10.90
CA PHE A 416 6.58 -17.42 -10.82
C PHE A 416 5.77 -18.49 -11.56
N LEU A 417 6.18 -18.88 -12.77
CA LEU A 417 5.55 -19.95 -13.54
C LEU A 417 5.69 -21.31 -12.84
N THR A 418 6.88 -21.61 -12.33
CA THR A 418 7.16 -22.83 -11.55
C THR A 418 6.34 -22.88 -10.27
N ARG A 419 6.14 -21.76 -9.59
CA ARG A 419 5.26 -21.69 -8.43
C ARG A 419 3.80 -21.87 -8.83
N GLY A 420 3.32 -21.09 -9.80
CA GLY A 420 1.93 -21.16 -10.26
C GLY A 420 1.52 -22.57 -10.70
N LEU A 421 2.39 -23.29 -11.41
CA LEU A 421 2.07 -24.67 -11.80
C LEU A 421 1.86 -25.60 -10.59
N MET A 422 2.63 -25.44 -9.51
CA MET A 422 2.45 -26.24 -8.29
C MET A 422 1.16 -25.85 -7.58
N GLU A 423 0.94 -24.54 -7.39
CA GLU A 423 -0.21 -24.02 -6.65
C GLU A 423 -1.55 -24.34 -7.33
N PHE A 424 -1.64 -24.18 -8.66
CA PHE A 424 -2.83 -24.54 -9.41
C PHE A 424 -3.09 -26.05 -9.38
N TYR A 425 -2.05 -26.87 -9.34
CA TYR A 425 -2.21 -28.30 -9.15
C TYR A 425 -2.77 -28.63 -7.75
N TYR A 426 -2.19 -28.02 -6.71
CA TYR A 426 -2.61 -28.21 -5.32
C TYR A 426 -4.05 -27.82 -5.04
N THR A 427 -4.51 -26.76 -5.69
CA THR A 427 -5.89 -26.25 -5.59
C THR A 427 -6.88 -26.99 -6.52
N GLY A 428 -6.40 -27.95 -7.31
CA GLY A 428 -7.23 -28.78 -8.19
C GLY A 428 -7.46 -28.21 -9.60
N ASP A 429 -6.92 -27.03 -9.92
CA ASP A 429 -6.92 -26.47 -11.27
C ASP A 429 -5.77 -27.04 -12.11
N VAL A 430 -5.86 -28.33 -12.41
CA VAL A 430 -4.85 -29.05 -13.21
C VAL A 430 -4.69 -28.44 -14.60
N ARG A 431 -5.76 -27.89 -15.19
CA ARG A 431 -5.69 -27.24 -16.50
C ARG A 431 -4.79 -26.00 -16.46
N LYS A 432 -4.98 -25.13 -15.47
CA LYS A 432 -4.15 -23.94 -15.32
C LYS A 432 -2.72 -24.29 -14.94
N SER A 433 -2.52 -25.31 -14.12
CA SER A 433 -1.19 -25.87 -13.83
C SER A 433 -0.46 -26.32 -15.11
N GLN A 434 -1.13 -27.09 -15.98
CA GLN A 434 -0.58 -27.52 -17.27
C GLN A 434 -0.32 -26.34 -18.21
N ALA A 435 -1.18 -25.31 -18.21
CA ALA A 435 -0.97 -24.10 -19.00
C ALA A 435 0.30 -23.35 -18.58
N TYR A 436 0.56 -23.21 -17.28
CA TYR A 436 1.78 -22.59 -16.76
C TYR A 436 3.03 -23.38 -17.13
N PHE A 437 2.96 -24.72 -17.05
CA PHE A 437 4.04 -25.59 -17.55
C PHE A 437 4.26 -25.45 -19.05
N ALA A 438 3.20 -25.31 -19.85
CA ALA A 438 3.31 -25.11 -21.29
C ALA A 438 3.99 -23.77 -21.63
N MET A 439 3.68 -22.70 -20.89
CA MET A 439 4.38 -21.41 -21.01
C MET A 439 5.87 -21.56 -20.66
N LEU A 440 6.19 -22.19 -19.54
CA LEU A 440 7.57 -22.42 -19.11
C LEU A 440 8.35 -23.24 -20.16
N LYS A 441 7.75 -24.30 -20.70
CA LYS A 441 8.37 -25.15 -21.73
C LYS A 441 8.58 -24.41 -23.06
N LYS A 442 7.66 -23.53 -23.43
CA LYS A 442 7.73 -22.75 -24.67
C LYS A 442 8.80 -21.66 -24.57
N ASP A 443 8.76 -20.87 -23.50
CA ASP A 443 9.57 -19.67 -23.36
C ASP A 443 10.96 -19.99 -22.77
N TYR A 444 11.07 -21.08 -21.99
CA TYR A 444 12.30 -21.49 -21.27
C TYR A 444 12.55 -23.01 -21.31
N PRO A 445 12.79 -23.60 -22.50
CA PRO A 445 12.95 -25.05 -22.65
C PRO A 445 14.11 -25.65 -21.82
N ASP A 446 15.18 -24.88 -21.62
CA ASP A 446 16.35 -25.30 -20.82
C ASP A 446 16.01 -25.48 -19.34
N GLU A 447 15.04 -24.72 -18.81
CA GLU A 447 14.55 -24.85 -17.43
C GLU A 447 13.82 -26.18 -17.25
N VAL A 448 13.02 -26.58 -18.25
CA VAL A 448 12.24 -27.81 -18.21
C VAL A 448 13.09 -29.07 -18.45
N ARG A 449 14.26 -28.94 -19.11
CA ARG A 449 15.19 -30.04 -19.41
C ARG A 449 14.50 -31.27 -20.03
N ASN A 450 13.57 -31.03 -20.96
CA ASN A 450 12.74 -32.05 -21.64
C ASN A 450 11.90 -32.96 -20.72
N ARG A 451 11.71 -32.60 -19.44
CA ARG A 451 10.84 -33.34 -18.53
C ARG A 451 9.39 -33.30 -19.01
N THR A 452 8.63 -34.36 -18.73
CA THR A 452 7.16 -34.34 -18.85
C THR A 452 6.56 -33.46 -17.76
N TYR A 453 5.31 -33.03 -17.94
CA TYR A 453 4.58 -32.27 -16.93
C TYR A 453 4.63 -32.94 -15.54
N ASP A 454 4.32 -34.24 -15.45
CA ASP A 454 4.32 -34.96 -14.17
C ASP A 454 5.71 -35.15 -13.56
N ALA A 455 6.76 -35.25 -14.38
CA ALA A 455 8.13 -35.35 -13.89
C ALA A 455 8.63 -33.99 -13.37
N TYR A 456 8.35 -32.90 -14.10
CA TYR A 456 8.73 -31.55 -13.70
C TYR A 456 7.97 -31.11 -12.44
N ARG A 457 6.64 -31.29 -12.42
CA ARG A 457 5.79 -30.96 -11.27
C ARG A 457 6.28 -31.64 -9.99
N ARG A 458 6.53 -32.95 -10.03
CA ARG A 458 7.02 -33.70 -8.87
C ARG A 458 8.36 -33.15 -8.36
N ALA A 459 9.32 -32.93 -9.26
CA ALA A 459 10.61 -32.37 -8.87
C ALA A 459 10.50 -30.95 -8.29
N ALA A 460 9.61 -30.11 -8.84
CA ALA A 460 9.35 -28.77 -8.31
C ALA A 460 8.72 -28.84 -6.90
N MET A 461 7.77 -29.75 -6.69
CA MET A 461 7.16 -29.98 -5.38
C MET A 461 8.17 -30.47 -4.35
N ASP A 462 9.04 -31.42 -4.73
CA ASP A 462 10.10 -31.93 -3.85
C ASP A 462 11.09 -30.82 -3.46
N TYR A 463 11.43 -29.94 -4.40
CA TYR A 463 12.29 -28.78 -4.15
C TYR A 463 11.62 -27.75 -3.22
N ALA A 464 10.34 -27.45 -3.43
CA ALA A 464 9.61 -26.52 -2.56
C ALA A 464 9.50 -27.01 -1.11
N LEU A 465 9.48 -28.34 -0.90
CA LEU A 465 9.53 -28.92 0.44
C LEU A 465 10.91 -28.78 1.12
N GLN A 466 11.97 -28.48 0.36
CA GLN A 466 13.33 -28.29 0.87
C GLN A 466 13.66 -26.84 1.23
N ASP A 467 12.94 -25.85 0.69
CA ASP A 467 13.28 -24.41 0.81
C ASP A 467 12.98 -23.82 2.22
N LYS A 468 12.43 -24.61 3.14
CA LYS A 468 12.27 -24.33 4.58
C LYS A 468 11.92 -22.86 4.90
N THR A 469 10.87 -22.29 4.31
CA THR A 469 10.28 -21.06 4.82
C THR A 469 8.98 -21.31 5.59
N THR A 470 8.75 -20.57 6.68
CA THR A 470 7.52 -20.72 7.49
C THR A 470 6.26 -20.46 6.70
N GLN A 471 6.32 -19.57 5.71
CA GLN A 471 5.15 -19.29 4.88
C GLN A 471 4.86 -20.42 3.90
N GLU A 472 5.88 -21.05 3.33
CA GLU A 472 5.68 -22.29 2.56
C GLU A 472 5.12 -23.38 3.44
N ALA A 473 5.59 -23.49 4.68
CA ALA A 473 5.03 -24.43 5.64
C ALA A 473 3.55 -24.15 5.94
N ARG A 474 3.16 -22.91 6.27
CA ARG A 474 1.75 -22.50 6.46
C ARG A 474 0.91 -22.80 5.22
N ARG A 475 1.46 -22.50 4.04
CA ARG A 475 0.78 -22.70 2.75
C ARG A 475 0.56 -24.18 2.44
N LEU A 476 1.54 -25.03 2.69
CA LEU A 476 1.40 -26.48 2.51
C LEU A 476 0.34 -27.05 3.46
N VAL A 477 0.35 -26.63 4.72
CA VAL A 477 -0.70 -26.99 5.69
C VAL A 477 -2.08 -26.55 5.18
N TRP A 478 -2.21 -25.31 4.69
CA TRP A 478 -3.46 -24.82 4.08
C TRP A 478 -3.89 -25.67 2.88
N VAL A 479 -2.96 -26.02 1.98
CA VAL A 479 -3.25 -26.88 0.81
C VAL A 479 -3.79 -28.25 1.24
N TYR A 480 -3.15 -28.91 2.21
CA TYR A 480 -3.62 -30.19 2.72
C TYR A 480 -5.03 -30.07 3.31
N LEU A 481 -5.32 -28.98 4.03
CA LEU A 481 -6.62 -28.72 4.61
C LEU A 481 -7.70 -28.46 3.54
N ILE A 482 -7.40 -27.68 2.48
CA ILE A 482 -8.33 -27.50 1.36
C ILE A 482 -8.61 -28.83 0.67
N ARG A 483 -7.59 -29.67 0.42
CA ARG A 483 -7.79 -31.01 -0.16
C ARG A 483 -8.60 -31.91 0.76
N SER A 484 -8.37 -31.84 2.07
CA SER A 484 -9.16 -32.57 3.06
C SER A 484 -10.63 -32.16 3.00
N LEU A 485 -10.93 -30.86 2.89
CA LEU A 485 -12.29 -30.35 2.73
C LEU A 485 -12.90 -30.79 1.40
N VAL A 486 -12.16 -30.74 0.28
CA VAL A 486 -12.64 -31.24 -1.02
C VAL A 486 -12.98 -32.73 -0.95
N ALA A 487 -12.11 -33.56 -0.37
CA ALA A 487 -12.36 -34.98 -0.17
C ALA A 487 -13.61 -35.22 0.70
N LEU A 488 -13.78 -34.42 1.77
CA LEU A 488 -14.98 -34.46 2.61
C LEU A 488 -16.25 -34.17 1.80
N GLY A 489 -16.26 -33.10 1.01
CA GLY A 489 -17.42 -32.73 0.18
C GLY A 489 -17.77 -33.73 -0.92
N LEU A 490 -16.80 -34.54 -1.34
CA LEU A 490 -17.00 -35.65 -2.28
C LEU A 490 -17.42 -36.96 -1.59
N GLY A 491 -17.46 -37.01 -0.26
CA GLY A 491 -17.78 -38.21 0.52
C GLY A 491 -16.61 -39.16 0.75
N ASN A 492 -15.38 -38.74 0.45
CA ASN A 492 -14.15 -39.52 0.66
C ASN A 492 -13.61 -39.32 2.09
N TYR A 493 -14.33 -39.82 3.10
CA TYR A 493 -14.02 -39.53 4.51
C TYR A 493 -12.62 -39.98 4.96
N ASN A 494 -12.15 -41.15 4.51
CA ASN A 494 -10.83 -41.66 4.88
C ASN A 494 -9.70 -40.80 4.31
N GLU A 495 -9.85 -40.35 3.06
CA GLU A 495 -8.89 -39.46 2.40
C GLU A 495 -8.87 -38.08 3.09
N SER A 496 -10.05 -37.55 3.42
CA SER A 496 -10.20 -36.30 4.16
C SER A 496 -9.46 -36.35 5.51
N ALA A 497 -9.71 -37.39 6.31
CA ALA A 497 -9.08 -37.57 7.61
C ALA A 497 -7.54 -37.73 7.50
N ALA A 498 -7.07 -38.50 6.52
CA ALA A 498 -5.65 -38.70 6.28
C ALA A 498 -4.93 -37.39 5.90
N LEU A 499 -5.54 -36.57 5.04
CA LEU A 499 -4.99 -35.27 4.64
C LEU A 499 -4.97 -34.25 5.79
N GLU A 500 -6.00 -34.23 6.64
CA GLU A 500 -6.03 -33.36 7.82
C GLU A 500 -4.97 -33.78 8.85
N GLN A 501 -4.79 -35.08 9.05
CA GLN A 501 -3.72 -35.59 9.93
C GLN A 501 -2.34 -35.25 9.36
N GLN A 502 -2.12 -35.43 8.05
CA GLN A 502 -0.87 -35.06 7.40
C GLN A 502 -0.55 -33.56 7.57
N ALA A 503 -1.56 -32.69 7.45
CA ALA A 503 -1.41 -31.26 7.70
C ALA A 503 -0.98 -30.97 9.14
N ARG A 504 -1.58 -31.66 10.12
CA ARG A 504 -1.27 -31.51 11.55
C ARG A 504 0.14 -32.00 11.89
N ASP A 505 0.51 -33.17 11.38
CA ASP A 505 1.83 -33.76 11.62
C ASP A 505 2.92 -32.88 11.02
N PHE A 506 2.71 -32.37 9.80
CA PHE A 506 3.63 -31.44 9.16
C PHE A 506 3.80 -30.14 9.95
N ALA A 507 2.70 -29.52 10.41
CA ALA A 507 2.77 -28.33 11.24
C ALA A 507 3.53 -28.58 12.56
N THR A 508 3.34 -29.75 13.16
CA THR A 508 4.01 -30.15 14.39
C THR A 508 5.51 -30.32 14.16
N GLN A 509 5.89 -31.11 13.15
CA GLN A 509 7.29 -31.31 12.77
C GLN A 509 8.00 -29.99 12.43
N TRP A 510 7.32 -29.08 11.74
CA TRP A 510 7.85 -27.76 11.43
C TRP A 510 8.14 -26.94 12.70
N ASN A 511 7.22 -26.95 13.66
CA ASN A 511 7.35 -26.20 14.90
C ASN A 511 8.37 -26.80 15.87
N GLU A 512 8.64 -28.11 15.75
CA GLU A 512 9.63 -28.84 16.56
C GLU A 512 11.03 -28.89 15.93
N ALA A 513 11.21 -28.34 14.73
CA ALA A 513 12.49 -28.35 14.03
C ALA A 513 13.55 -27.49 14.76
N GLU A 514 14.80 -27.94 14.81
CA GLU A 514 15.90 -27.27 15.54
C GLU A 514 16.17 -25.83 15.06
N ASP A 515 15.88 -25.54 13.79
CA ASP A 515 16.04 -24.22 13.16
C ASP A 515 14.83 -23.29 13.38
N ASN A 516 13.78 -23.77 14.06
CA ASN A 516 12.64 -22.96 14.46
C ASN A 516 12.89 -22.33 15.83
N ASP A 517 12.98 -21.01 15.88
CA ASP A 517 13.20 -20.26 17.12
C ASP A 517 11.94 -20.16 18.02
N GLY A 518 10.86 -20.85 17.66
CA GLY A 518 9.58 -20.83 18.38
C GLY A 518 8.86 -19.49 18.29
N SER A 519 9.39 -18.54 17.52
CA SER A 519 8.79 -17.23 17.42
C SER A 519 7.49 -17.28 16.63
N PRO A 520 6.55 -16.35 16.85
CA PRO A 520 5.30 -16.32 16.09
C PRO A 520 5.52 -16.18 14.59
N ARG A 521 6.63 -15.56 14.17
CA ARG A 521 7.03 -15.50 12.76
C ARG A 521 7.35 -16.88 12.20
N MET A 522 8.02 -17.73 12.99
CA MET A 522 8.47 -19.07 12.60
C MET A 522 7.48 -20.20 12.90
N THR A 523 6.43 -19.92 13.67
CA THR A 523 5.43 -20.91 14.07
C THR A 523 4.29 -21.05 13.04
N VAL A 524 3.96 -22.29 12.67
CA VAL A 524 2.77 -22.68 11.91
C VAL A 524 1.65 -23.06 12.88
N ARG A 525 0.68 -22.15 13.07
CA ARG A 525 -0.44 -22.36 13.99
C ARG A 525 -1.55 -23.14 13.29
N PHE A 526 -1.50 -24.47 13.40
CA PHE A 526 -2.43 -25.38 12.69
C PHE A 526 -3.90 -24.95 12.79
N ASP A 527 -4.40 -24.65 13.99
CA ASP A 527 -5.82 -24.32 14.17
C ASP A 527 -6.24 -23.03 13.47
N ARG A 528 -5.34 -22.03 13.38
CA ARG A 528 -5.57 -20.79 12.63
C ARG A 528 -5.59 -21.02 11.12
N VAL A 529 -4.68 -21.86 10.63
CA VAL A 529 -4.64 -22.24 9.21
C VAL A 529 -5.88 -23.08 8.84
N ARG A 530 -6.33 -23.95 9.74
CA ARG A 530 -7.57 -24.72 9.60
C ARG A 530 -8.80 -23.84 9.58
N GLU A 531 -8.91 -22.88 10.49
CA GLU A 531 -9.98 -21.89 10.50
C GLU A 531 -10.02 -21.11 9.18
N THR A 532 -8.85 -20.63 8.74
CA THR A 532 -8.67 -19.96 7.44
C THR A 532 -9.15 -20.80 6.27
N ALA A 533 -8.76 -22.08 6.19
CA ALA A 533 -9.16 -22.97 5.09
C ALA A 533 -10.69 -23.15 5.03
N VAL A 534 -11.36 -23.26 6.18
CA VAL A 534 -12.82 -23.33 6.27
C VAL A 534 -13.46 -22.02 5.76
N VAL A 535 -12.99 -20.87 6.24
CA VAL A 535 -13.50 -19.56 5.81
C VAL A 535 -13.30 -19.35 4.30
N ASP A 536 -12.14 -19.72 3.76
CA ASP A 536 -11.86 -19.62 2.33
C ASP A 536 -12.80 -20.48 1.48
N VAL A 537 -13.16 -21.68 1.93
CA VAL A 537 -14.16 -22.50 1.24
C VAL A 537 -15.55 -21.86 1.34
N LEU A 538 -15.98 -21.48 2.55
CA LEU A 538 -17.32 -20.92 2.81
C LEU A 538 -17.58 -19.60 2.07
N THR A 539 -16.53 -18.80 1.86
CA THR A 539 -16.59 -17.54 1.12
C THR A 539 -16.36 -17.72 -0.39
N GLY A 540 -16.16 -18.95 -0.87
CA GLY A 540 -15.90 -19.28 -2.27
C GLY A 540 -14.47 -18.94 -2.74
N ARG A 541 -13.61 -18.43 -1.86
CA ARG A 541 -12.25 -17.99 -2.17
C ARG A 541 -11.26 -19.14 -2.42
N ALA A 542 -11.60 -20.36 -1.98
CA ALA A 542 -10.83 -21.57 -2.27
C ALA A 542 -10.96 -22.03 -3.73
N GLY A 543 -11.88 -21.46 -4.52
CA GLY A 543 -12.03 -21.80 -5.95
C GLY A 543 -12.59 -23.20 -6.22
N VAL A 544 -13.20 -23.84 -5.22
CA VAL A 544 -13.82 -25.17 -5.38
C VAL A 544 -15.07 -25.10 -6.25
N SER A 545 -15.33 -26.15 -7.05
CA SER A 545 -16.54 -26.20 -7.89
C SER A 545 -17.81 -26.10 -7.03
N ARG A 546 -18.89 -25.54 -7.60
CA ARG A 546 -20.18 -25.39 -6.88
C ARG A 546 -20.69 -26.72 -6.31
N THR A 547 -20.51 -27.82 -7.03
CA THR A 547 -20.90 -29.16 -6.57
C THR A 547 -20.12 -29.58 -5.34
N VAL A 548 -18.79 -29.43 -5.38
CA VAL A 548 -17.90 -29.74 -4.24
C VAL A 548 -18.23 -28.83 -3.06
N TYR A 549 -18.39 -27.52 -3.30
CA TYR A 549 -18.79 -26.55 -2.27
C TYR A 549 -20.07 -26.95 -1.54
N MET A 550 -21.13 -27.31 -2.27
CA MET A 550 -22.40 -27.72 -1.67
C MET A 550 -22.25 -29.03 -0.87
N GLY A 551 -21.41 -29.95 -1.33
CA GLY A 551 -21.04 -31.14 -0.58
C GLY A 551 -20.34 -30.80 0.73
N ILE A 552 -19.32 -29.93 0.69
CA ILE A 552 -18.60 -29.47 1.89
C ILE A 552 -19.56 -28.80 2.87
N LEU A 553 -20.40 -27.89 2.39
CA LEU A 553 -21.36 -27.17 3.23
C LEU A 553 -22.35 -28.13 3.91
N ARG A 554 -22.80 -29.16 3.20
CA ARG A 554 -23.66 -30.21 3.75
C ARG A 554 -22.96 -30.97 4.88
N GLU A 555 -21.72 -31.43 4.65
CA GLU A 555 -20.97 -32.20 5.65
C GLU A 555 -20.62 -31.33 6.88
N LEU A 556 -20.20 -30.08 6.68
CA LEU A 556 -19.90 -29.16 7.78
C LEU A 556 -21.16 -28.86 8.62
N ARG A 557 -22.32 -28.66 7.98
CA ARG A 557 -23.60 -28.47 8.69
C ARG A 557 -24.06 -29.74 9.41
N ALA A 558 -23.82 -30.92 8.84
CA ALA A 558 -24.14 -32.19 9.49
C ALA A 558 -23.32 -32.39 10.78
N GLN A 559 -22.08 -31.88 10.82
CA GLN A 559 -21.25 -31.93 12.02
C GLN A 559 -21.66 -30.88 13.06
N LYS A 560 -21.89 -29.61 12.65
CA LYS A 560 -22.28 -28.50 13.55
C LYS A 560 -23.06 -27.41 12.81
N SER A 561 -24.35 -27.62 12.53
CA SER A 561 -25.19 -26.69 11.74
C SER A 561 -25.21 -25.27 12.30
N ASP A 562 -25.50 -25.11 13.60
CA ASP A 562 -25.61 -23.79 14.23
C ASP A 562 -24.30 -22.99 14.17
N ALA A 563 -23.15 -23.68 14.23
CA ALA A 563 -21.85 -23.03 14.14
C ALA A 563 -21.55 -22.52 12.72
N VAL A 564 -21.86 -23.30 11.68
CA VAL A 564 -21.64 -22.89 10.29
C VAL A 564 -22.52 -21.71 9.90
N ASP A 565 -23.79 -21.75 10.29
CA ASP A 565 -24.72 -20.66 9.98
C ASP A 565 -24.36 -19.39 10.76
N GLN A 566 -23.90 -19.52 12.01
CA GLN A 566 -23.36 -18.39 12.78
C GLN A 566 -22.07 -17.84 12.16
N ILE A 567 -21.17 -18.68 11.64
CA ILE A 567 -19.96 -18.24 10.93
C ILE A 567 -20.32 -17.46 9.68
N LEU A 568 -21.23 -17.99 8.85
CA LEU A 568 -21.69 -17.31 7.63
C LEU A 568 -22.34 -15.97 7.96
N LYS A 569 -23.16 -15.94 9.02
CA LYS A 569 -23.75 -14.70 9.54
C LYS A 569 -22.68 -13.72 10.00
N ASN A 570 -21.73 -14.14 10.82
CA ASN A 570 -20.63 -13.29 11.30
C ASN A 570 -19.79 -12.74 10.15
N LEU A 571 -19.48 -13.54 9.13
CA LEU A 571 -18.74 -13.13 7.95
C LEU A 571 -19.53 -12.11 7.10
N GLN A 572 -20.86 -12.23 7.05
CA GLN A 572 -21.74 -11.24 6.42
C GLN A 572 -21.83 -9.95 7.27
N GLU A 573 -21.86 -10.09 8.59
CA GLU A 573 -22.01 -9.01 9.58
C GLU A 573 -20.69 -8.34 9.98
N ALA A 574 -19.55 -8.81 9.46
CA ALA A 574 -18.16 -8.33 9.69
C ALA A 574 -17.91 -6.83 9.40
N GLN A 575 -18.96 -6.06 9.17
CA GLN A 575 -18.98 -4.62 8.87
C GLN A 575 -19.23 -3.73 10.09
N VAL A 576 -19.45 -4.25 11.32
CA VAL A 576 -20.07 -3.43 12.39
C VAL A 576 -19.22 -3.19 13.64
N SER A 577 -18.15 -3.96 13.91
CA SER A 577 -17.27 -3.68 15.06
C SER A 577 -15.80 -3.87 14.70
N LEU A 578 -15.04 -2.77 14.68
CA LEU A 578 -13.59 -2.80 14.56
C LEU A 578 -13.02 -3.04 15.97
N PRO A 579 -12.08 -4.00 16.15
CA PRO A 579 -11.42 -4.20 17.43
C PRO A 579 -10.61 -2.94 17.80
N THR A 580 -10.54 -2.62 19.10
CA THR A 580 -9.72 -1.47 19.56
C THR A 580 -8.23 -1.78 19.36
N PRO A 581 -7.37 -0.75 19.21
CA PRO A 581 -5.92 -0.96 19.16
C PRO A 581 -5.37 -1.81 20.32
N GLU A 582 -5.94 -1.69 21.52
CA GLU A 582 -5.60 -2.49 22.70
C GLU A 582 -6.08 -3.93 22.58
N GLU A 583 -7.28 -4.19 22.06
CA GLU A 583 -7.75 -5.55 21.77
C GLU A 583 -6.85 -6.22 20.73
N VAL A 584 -6.41 -5.46 19.72
CA VAL A 584 -5.45 -5.92 18.72
C VAL A 584 -4.06 -6.15 19.33
N ASP A 585 -3.59 -5.27 20.21
CA ASP A 585 -2.32 -5.41 20.94
C ASP A 585 -2.32 -6.61 21.88
N ASP A 586 -3.47 -6.90 22.49
CA ASP A 586 -3.69 -8.01 23.39
C ASP A 586 -3.72 -9.34 22.64
N GLU A 587 -4.43 -9.41 21.51
CA GLU A 587 -4.37 -10.54 20.58
C GLU A 587 -2.96 -10.75 20.02
N LEU A 588 -2.15 -9.69 19.96
CA LEU A 588 -0.79 -9.70 19.45
C LEU A 588 0.30 -9.67 20.53
N LYS A 589 -0.06 -9.82 21.81
CA LYS A 589 0.91 -9.86 22.92
C LYS A 589 2.02 -10.86 22.69
N GLU A 590 1.69 -11.99 22.06
CA GLU A 590 2.63 -13.06 21.73
C GLU A 590 3.62 -12.70 20.62
N TYR A 591 3.31 -11.71 19.75
CA TYR A 591 4.17 -11.19 18.68
C TYR A 591 5.10 -10.06 19.14
N ARG A 592 5.04 -9.70 20.43
CA ARG A 592 5.99 -8.78 21.04
C ARG A 592 7.29 -9.51 21.28
N TYR A 593 8.35 -9.10 20.60
CA TYR A 593 9.72 -9.47 20.92
C TYR A 593 10.26 -8.51 21.97
#